data_AF-A0A3D4TYU2-F1
#
_entry.id   AF-A0A3D4TYU2-F1
#
_cell.length_a   1.000
_cell.length_b   1.000
_cell.length_c   1.000
_cell.angle_alpha   90.00
_cell.angle_beta   90.00
_cell.angle_gamma   90.00
#
_symmetry.space_group_name_H-M   'P 1'
#
loop_
_entity.id
_entity.type
_entity.pdbx_description
1 polymer ?
#
loop_
_entity_poly.entity_id
_entity_poly.type
_entity_poly.pdbx_seq_one_letter_code
_entity_poly.pdbx_strand_id
1 'polypeptide(L)'
;MLLPSVTAIVEEHHERWNGKGYPNGSSGNNIHLDAQIVAVSDVYEALTAERPYRKGIPPYQALEMILARTGKDFNPLVVQAFRESLILYPENSIVILNTGEMGVIVAVPLQMPTRPLIRLLFNNKSRFLNKEIYVDLMQDLTRFIVRVEFKEAAGKGC
;
A
#
# COMPACT_ATOMS: atom_id res chain seq x y z
N MET A 1 19.49 27.06 -12.84
CA MET A 1 19.25 27.03 -11.39
C MET A 1 18.14 26.02 -11.14
N LEU A 2 18.35 25.02 -10.27
CA LEU A 2 17.30 24.05 -9.94
C LEU A 2 16.18 24.75 -9.16
N LEU A 3 14.96 24.23 -9.25
CA LEU A 3 13.85 24.71 -8.41
C LEU A 3 14.19 24.42 -6.94
N PRO A 4 13.86 25.32 -6.00
CA PRO A 4 14.16 25.12 -4.57
C PRO A 4 13.65 23.79 -4.01
N SER A 5 12.50 23.32 -4.48
CA SER A 5 11.93 22.02 -4.12
C SER A 5 12.82 20.84 -4.52
N VAL A 6 13.41 20.89 -5.72
CA VAL A 6 14.28 19.83 -6.24
C VAL A 6 15.57 19.75 -5.43
N THR A 7 16.15 20.90 -5.07
CA THR A 7 17.32 20.93 -4.19
C THR A 7 17.00 20.31 -2.84
N ALA A 8 15.88 20.70 -2.22
CA ALA A 8 15.47 20.16 -0.93
C ALA A 8 15.21 18.64 -0.98
N ILE A 9 14.59 18.12 -2.05
CA ILE A 9 14.43 16.68 -2.24
C ILE A 9 15.80 15.99 -2.21
N VAL A 10 16.76 16.45 -3.01
CA VAL A 10 18.07 15.81 -3.12
C VAL A 10 18.80 15.83 -1.78
N GLU A 11 18.74 16.94 -1.05
CA GLU A 11 19.45 17.11 0.22
C GLU A 11 18.78 16.41 1.40
N GLU A 12 17.44 16.36 1.44
CA GLU A 12 16.70 16.06 2.66
C GLU A 12 15.81 14.81 2.59
N HIS A 13 15.67 14.13 1.45
CA HIS A 13 14.79 12.93 1.38
C HIS A 13 15.25 11.74 2.25
N HIS A 14 16.47 11.80 2.79
CA HIS A 14 16.98 10.85 3.78
C HIS A 14 16.88 11.35 5.23
N GLU A 15 16.40 12.57 5.44
CA GLU A 15 16.03 13.06 6.76
C GLU A 15 14.83 12.28 7.30
N ARG A 16 14.73 12.19 8.62
CA ARG A 16 13.66 11.46 9.31
C ARG A 16 12.88 12.41 10.17
N TRP A 17 11.56 12.23 10.23
CA TRP A 17 10.67 13.10 10.98
C TRP A 17 11.09 13.34 12.44
N ASN A 18 11.70 12.34 13.08
CA ASN A 18 12.22 12.38 14.44
C ASN A 18 13.63 12.98 14.60
N GLY A 19 14.26 13.48 13.53
CA GLY A 19 15.61 14.06 13.55
C GLY A 19 16.75 13.05 13.55
N LYS A 20 16.48 11.74 13.39
CA LYS A 20 17.50 10.69 13.32
C LYS A 20 17.93 10.37 11.89
N GLY A 21 17.58 11.23 10.94
CA GLY A 21 17.99 11.14 9.54
C GLY A 21 19.34 11.80 9.30
N TYR A 22 19.68 11.97 8.04
CA TYR A 22 20.91 12.59 7.59
C TYR A 22 20.64 13.38 6.30
N PRO A 23 21.48 14.36 5.93
CA PRO A 23 22.79 14.69 6.52
C PRO A 23 22.77 15.63 7.75
N ASN A 24 21.73 16.44 7.92
CA ASN A 24 21.69 17.54 8.88
C ASN A 24 20.96 17.16 10.19
N GLY A 25 20.18 16.08 10.20
CA GLY A 25 19.35 15.70 11.34
C GLY A 25 18.13 16.61 11.50
N SER A 26 17.67 17.20 10.40
CA SER A 26 16.44 18.00 10.37
C SER A 26 15.25 17.16 10.85
N SER A 27 14.30 17.79 11.55
CA SER A 27 13.16 17.11 12.16
C SER A 27 11.86 17.86 11.94
N GLY A 28 10.76 17.12 11.92
CA GLY A 28 9.42 17.67 11.77
C GLY A 28 9.29 18.56 10.53
N ASN A 29 8.58 19.68 10.71
CA ASN A 29 8.34 20.67 9.66
C ASN A 29 9.58 21.44 9.19
N ASN A 30 10.76 21.20 9.78
CA ASN A 30 12.01 21.77 9.28
C ASN A 30 12.55 21.02 8.06
N ILE A 31 12.04 19.81 7.78
CA ILE A 31 12.28 19.10 6.53
C ILE A 31 11.31 19.66 5.49
N HIS A 32 11.77 19.93 4.27
CA HIS A 32 10.91 20.41 3.19
C HIS A 32 9.82 19.39 2.84
N LEU A 33 8.59 19.84 2.61
CA LEU A 33 7.44 18.95 2.37
C LEU A 33 7.68 17.98 1.21
N ASP A 34 8.23 18.47 0.09
CA ASP A 34 8.52 17.62 -1.07
C ASP A 34 9.55 16.52 -0.76
N ALA A 35 10.54 16.81 0.07
CA ALA A 35 11.51 15.80 0.53
C ALA A 35 10.83 14.74 1.41
N GLN A 36 9.88 15.14 2.27
CA GLN A 36 9.09 14.20 3.06
C GLN A 36 8.21 13.29 2.19
N ILE A 37 7.60 13.82 1.12
CA ILE A 37 6.81 13.05 0.16
C ILE A 37 7.69 12.03 -0.59
N VAL A 38 8.86 12.49 -1.05
CA VAL A 38 9.82 11.61 -1.74
C VAL A 38 10.37 10.54 -0.80
N ALA A 39 10.63 10.85 0.48
CA ALA A 39 11.11 9.88 1.46
C ALA A 39 10.15 8.68 1.63
N VAL A 40 8.83 8.93 1.65
CA VAL A 40 7.83 7.85 1.71
C VAL A 40 7.81 7.04 0.41
N SER A 41 7.84 7.74 -0.72
CA SER A 41 7.80 7.12 -2.06
C SER A 41 9.03 6.26 -2.34
N ASP A 42 10.23 6.75 -1.98
CA ASP A 42 11.51 6.05 -2.12
C ASP A 42 11.52 4.75 -1.31
N VAL A 43 11.06 4.81 -0.05
CA VAL A 43 10.98 3.61 0.79
C VAL A 43 9.97 2.60 0.25
N TYR A 44 8.81 3.06 -0.24
CA TYR A 44 7.83 2.17 -0.85
C TYR A 44 8.38 1.46 -2.09
N GLU A 45 9.00 2.21 -3.01
CA GLU A 45 9.61 1.66 -4.22
C GLU A 45 10.74 0.70 -3.86
N ALA A 46 11.60 1.05 -2.90
CA ALA A 46 12.69 0.18 -2.45
C ALA A 46 12.19 -1.15 -1.84
N LEU A 47 11.00 -1.17 -1.23
CA LEU A 47 10.39 -2.37 -0.67
C LEU A 47 9.71 -3.23 -1.74
N THR A 48 9.05 -2.61 -2.71
CA THR A 48 8.20 -3.30 -3.70
C THR A 48 8.94 -3.66 -5.00
N ALA A 49 10.05 -3.00 -5.32
CA ALA A 49 10.83 -3.27 -6.51
C ALA A 49 11.49 -4.67 -6.48
N GLU A 50 11.43 -5.37 -7.61
CA GLU A 50 12.26 -6.56 -7.83
C GLU A 50 13.69 -6.16 -8.13
N ARG A 51 14.65 -6.78 -7.44
CA ARG A 51 16.09 -6.59 -7.65
C ARG A 51 16.75 -7.94 -7.90
N PRO A 52 17.90 -7.98 -8.60
CA PRO A 52 18.59 -9.25 -8.91
C PRO A 52 18.84 -10.17 -7.71
N TYR A 53 18.98 -9.59 -6.52
CA TYR A 53 19.29 -10.28 -5.27
C TYR A 53 18.12 -10.38 -4.28
N ARG A 54 16.95 -9.80 -4.59
CA ARG A 54 15.79 -9.79 -3.68
C ARG A 54 14.49 -9.56 -4.45
N LYS A 55 13.50 -10.41 -4.19
CA LYS A 55 12.11 -10.16 -4.60
C LYS A 55 11.51 -9.01 -3.80
N GLY A 56 10.80 -8.13 -4.48
CA GLY A 56 9.97 -7.12 -3.83
C GLY A 56 8.92 -7.76 -2.92
N ILE A 57 8.54 -7.06 -1.87
CA ILE A 57 7.42 -7.49 -1.02
C ILE A 57 6.10 -6.96 -1.61
N PRO A 58 4.97 -7.62 -1.32
CA PRO A 58 3.67 -7.15 -1.79
C PRO A 58 3.37 -5.71 -1.34
N PRO A 59 2.67 -4.90 -2.17
CA PRO A 59 2.25 -3.53 -1.87
C PRO A 59 1.64 -3.31 -0.48
N TYR A 60 0.76 -4.22 -0.05
CA TYR A 60 0.10 -4.11 1.26
C TYR A 60 1.12 -4.25 2.42
N GLN A 61 2.12 -5.13 2.29
CA GLN A 61 3.16 -5.30 3.30
C GLN A 61 4.06 -4.06 3.37
N ALA A 62 4.41 -3.49 2.20
CA ALA A 62 5.19 -2.25 2.16
C ALA A 62 4.45 -1.09 2.84
N LEU A 63 3.13 -0.96 2.60
CA LEU A 63 2.32 0.04 3.29
C LEU A 63 2.28 -0.19 4.81
N GLU A 64 2.10 -1.42 5.29
CA GLU A 64 2.14 -1.73 6.73
C GLU A 64 3.49 -1.34 7.37
N MET A 65 4.61 -1.60 6.67
CA MET A 65 5.94 -1.19 7.13
C MET A 65 6.10 0.34 7.20
N ILE A 66 5.51 1.08 6.26
CA ILE A 66 5.50 2.55 6.27
C ILE A 66 4.63 3.06 7.42
N LEU A 67 3.42 2.50 7.59
CA LEU A 67 2.50 2.86 8.66
C LEU A 67 3.14 2.68 10.04
N ALA A 68 3.87 1.58 10.26
CA ALA A 68 4.59 1.32 11.51
C ALA A 68 5.69 2.35 11.83
N ARG A 69 6.16 3.10 10.84
CA ARG A 69 7.21 4.13 10.96
C ARG A 69 6.65 5.56 10.98
N THR A 70 5.32 5.71 10.96
CA THR A 70 4.63 7.00 11.05
C THR A 70 4.96 7.73 12.34
N GLY A 71 5.22 9.05 12.25
CA GLY A 71 5.60 9.89 13.39
C GLY A 71 7.03 9.64 13.90
N LYS A 72 7.73 8.64 13.38
CA LYS A 72 9.15 8.39 13.63
C LYS A 72 9.97 8.80 12.43
N ASP A 73 9.84 8.07 11.33
CA ASP A 73 10.64 8.33 10.14
C ASP A 73 9.88 9.23 9.17
N PHE A 74 8.55 9.15 9.17
CA PHE A 74 7.69 9.86 8.23
C PHE A 74 6.69 10.79 8.91
N ASN A 75 6.37 11.90 8.24
CA ASN A 75 5.28 12.79 8.62
C ASN A 75 3.93 12.07 8.56
N PRO A 76 3.12 12.07 9.63
CA PRO A 76 1.78 11.48 9.64
C PRO A 76 0.85 11.92 8.51
N LEU A 77 0.88 13.21 8.14
CA LEU A 77 0.01 13.74 7.07
C LEU A 77 0.43 13.22 5.69
N VAL A 78 1.73 13.10 5.45
CA VAL A 78 2.26 12.55 4.20
C VAL A 78 1.94 11.07 4.08
N VAL A 79 2.10 10.30 5.17
CA VAL A 79 1.73 8.87 5.18
C VAL A 79 0.23 8.68 4.94
N GLN A 80 -0.61 9.53 5.53
CA GLN A 80 -2.05 9.51 5.29
C GLN A 80 -2.37 9.75 3.82
N ALA A 81 -1.84 10.81 3.21
CA ALA A 81 -2.06 11.12 1.80
C ALA A 81 -1.54 10.01 0.88
N PHE A 82 -0.37 9.44 1.20
CA PHE A 82 0.20 8.31 0.47
C PHE A 82 -0.72 7.09 0.52
N ARG A 83 -1.22 6.71 1.71
CA ARG A 83 -2.18 5.62 1.88
C ARG A 83 -3.43 5.82 1.04
N GLU A 84 -4.00 7.03 1.06
CA GLU A 84 -5.24 7.37 0.33
C GLU A 84 -5.03 7.38 -1.19
N SER A 85 -3.78 7.55 -1.65
CA SER A 85 -3.42 7.50 -3.08
C SER A 85 -3.17 6.09 -3.62
N LEU A 86 -2.97 5.09 -2.76
CA LEU A 86 -2.64 3.73 -3.18
C LEU A 86 -3.88 2.90 -3.53
N ILE A 87 -3.88 2.38 -4.76
CA ILE A 87 -4.86 1.37 -5.20
C ILE A 87 -4.24 -0.02 -4.98
N LEU A 88 -4.44 -0.59 -3.79
CA LEU A 88 -3.94 -1.92 -3.46
C LEU A 88 -4.78 -3.04 -4.09
N TYR A 89 -6.09 -2.82 -4.15
CA TYR A 89 -7.06 -3.79 -4.63
C TYR A 89 -7.98 -3.13 -5.65
N PRO A 90 -7.69 -3.23 -6.95
CA PRO A 90 -8.57 -2.70 -7.98
C PRO A 90 -9.98 -3.27 -7.81
N GLU A 91 -11.00 -2.45 -8.07
CA GLU A 91 -12.38 -2.95 -8.11
C GLU A 91 -12.50 -4.10 -9.11
N ASN A 92 -13.35 -5.07 -8.79
CA ASN A 92 -13.57 -6.27 -9.58
C ASN A 92 -12.36 -7.24 -9.70
N SER A 93 -11.25 -6.99 -9.00
CA SER A 93 -10.18 -7.98 -8.88
C SER A 93 -10.65 -9.21 -8.09
N ILE A 94 -10.14 -10.38 -8.49
CA ILE A 94 -10.39 -11.62 -7.76
C ILE A 94 -9.35 -11.73 -6.66
N VAL A 95 -9.77 -12.07 -5.44
CA VAL A 95 -8.88 -12.20 -4.29
C VAL A 95 -9.08 -13.52 -3.58
N ILE A 96 -8.00 -14.00 -2.98
CA ILE A 96 -7.98 -15.18 -2.10
C ILE A 96 -7.68 -14.70 -0.69
N LEU A 97 -8.49 -15.15 0.26
CA LEU A 97 -8.31 -14.87 1.68
C LEU A 97 -7.41 -15.92 2.34
N ASN A 98 -6.84 -15.57 3.49
CA ASN A 98 -6.06 -16.48 4.34
C ASN A 98 -6.82 -17.75 4.77
N THR A 99 -8.15 -17.71 4.73
CA THR A 99 -9.04 -18.85 4.98
C THR A 99 -9.17 -19.81 3.78
N GLY A 100 -8.63 -19.45 2.62
CA GLY A 100 -8.83 -20.16 1.35
C GLY A 100 -10.12 -19.79 0.62
N GLU A 101 -10.94 -18.88 1.17
CA GLU A 101 -12.11 -18.34 0.49
C GLU A 101 -11.68 -17.45 -0.69
N MET A 102 -12.46 -17.46 -1.78
CA MET A 102 -12.20 -16.66 -2.97
C MET A 102 -13.38 -15.75 -3.25
N GLY A 103 -13.11 -14.50 -3.57
CA GLY A 103 -14.13 -13.49 -3.84
C GLY A 103 -13.68 -12.42 -4.80
N VAL A 104 -14.56 -11.45 -5.02
CA VAL A 104 -14.32 -10.28 -5.87
C VAL A 104 -14.43 -9.02 -5.02
N ILE A 105 -13.52 -8.06 -5.24
CA ILE A 105 -13.57 -6.75 -4.59
C ILE A 105 -14.79 -5.98 -5.09
N VAL A 106 -15.62 -5.55 -4.14
CA VAL A 106 -16.84 -4.76 -4.40
C VAL A 106 -16.60 -3.28 -4.11
N ALA A 107 -15.88 -2.99 -3.03
CA ALA A 107 -15.57 -1.61 -2.63
C ALA A 107 -14.28 -1.56 -1.83
N VAL A 108 -13.55 -0.45 -1.93
CA VAL A 108 -12.33 -0.18 -1.17
C VAL A 108 -12.50 1.12 -0.37
N PRO A 109 -12.53 1.07 0.97
CA PRO A 109 -12.59 2.26 1.79
C PRO A 109 -11.32 3.11 1.65
N LEU A 110 -11.45 4.41 1.37
CA LEU A 110 -10.31 5.33 1.19
C LEU A 110 -9.36 5.38 2.40
N GLN A 111 -9.91 5.30 3.62
CA GLN A 111 -9.12 5.36 4.85
C GLN A 111 -8.43 4.04 5.20
N MET A 112 -8.92 2.92 4.66
CA MET A 112 -8.45 1.57 4.97
C MET A 112 -8.34 0.73 3.69
N PRO A 113 -7.45 1.09 2.75
CA PRO A 113 -7.34 0.40 1.47
C PRO A 113 -6.89 -1.06 1.60
N THR A 114 -6.32 -1.45 2.76
CA THR A 114 -5.96 -2.84 3.07
C THR A 114 -7.17 -3.70 3.48
N ARG A 115 -8.34 -3.10 3.71
CA ARG A 115 -9.55 -3.75 4.24
C ARG A 115 -10.80 -3.54 3.35
N PRO A 116 -10.82 -4.09 2.12
CA PRO A 116 -11.95 -3.93 1.21
C PRO A 116 -13.18 -4.76 1.62
N LEU A 117 -14.32 -4.42 1.01
CA LEU A 117 -15.53 -5.23 0.99
C LEU A 117 -15.45 -6.25 -0.16
N ILE A 118 -15.71 -7.53 0.16
CA ILE A 118 -15.53 -8.65 -0.75
C ILE A 118 -16.85 -9.39 -0.91
N ARG A 119 -17.25 -9.69 -2.15
CA ARG A 119 -18.31 -10.65 -2.44
C ARG A 119 -17.69 -12.02 -2.67
N LEU A 120 -17.99 -12.99 -1.80
CA LEU A 120 -17.46 -14.34 -1.92
C LEU A 120 -18.09 -15.07 -3.12
N LEU A 121 -17.24 -15.76 -3.86
CA LEU A 121 -17.62 -16.67 -4.95
C LEU A 121 -17.49 -18.13 -4.52
N PHE A 122 -16.43 -18.46 -3.79
CA PHE A 122 -16.14 -19.79 -3.30
C PHE A 122 -15.82 -19.77 -1.80
N ASN A 123 -16.30 -20.78 -1.08
CA ASN A 123 -15.93 -20.98 0.32
C ASN A 123 -14.55 -21.65 0.48
N ASN A 124 -14.11 -21.83 1.72
CA ASN A 124 -12.86 -22.51 2.06
C ASN A 124 -12.75 -23.99 1.61
N LYS A 125 -13.86 -24.61 1.16
CA LYS A 125 -13.90 -25.96 0.57
C LYS A 125 -13.99 -25.92 -0.95
N SER A 126 -13.68 -24.78 -1.57
CA SER A 126 -13.79 -24.55 -3.03
C SER A 126 -15.18 -24.81 -3.60
N ARG A 127 -16.24 -24.75 -2.79
CA ARG A 127 -17.63 -24.85 -3.28
C ARG A 127 -18.12 -23.47 -3.65
N PHE A 128 -18.72 -23.39 -4.84
CA PHE A 128 -19.39 -22.18 -5.29
C PHE A 128 -20.54 -21.82 -4.35
N LEU A 129 -20.64 -20.54 -4.02
CA LEU A 129 -21.69 -19.98 -3.18
C LEU A 129 -22.84 -19.50 -4.07
N ASN A 130 -23.98 -20.18 -3.97
CA ASN A 130 -25.21 -19.83 -4.70
C ASN A 130 -25.99 -18.66 -4.08
N LYS A 131 -25.45 -18.04 -3.02
CA LYS A 131 -26.02 -16.88 -2.35
C LYS A 131 -24.97 -15.78 -2.32
N GLU A 132 -25.42 -14.53 -2.39
CA GLU A 132 -24.53 -13.39 -2.22
C GLU A 132 -24.09 -13.28 -0.76
N ILE A 133 -22.82 -13.61 -0.52
CA ILE A 133 -22.19 -13.49 0.79
C ILE A 133 -21.14 -12.39 0.68
N TYR A 134 -21.23 -11.40 1.57
CA TYR A 134 -20.30 -10.30 1.65
C TYR A 134 -19.44 -10.45 2.91
N VAL A 135 -18.15 -10.18 2.77
CA VAL A 135 -17.17 -10.13 3.85
C VAL A 135 -16.59 -8.73 3.88
N ASP A 136 -16.90 -8.00 4.94
CA ASP A 136 -16.30 -6.69 5.23
C ASP A 136 -15.04 -6.89 6.08
N LEU A 137 -13.87 -6.68 5.48
CA LEU A 137 -12.59 -6.85 6.18
C LEU A 137 -12.31 -5.75 7.21
N MET A 138 -13.09 -4.65 7.23
CA MET A 138 -13.03 -3.68 8.33
C MET A 138 -13.68 -4.23 9.61
N GLN A 139 -14.70 -5.08 9.46
CA GLN A 139 -15.40 -5.71 10.58
C GLN A 139 -14.76 -7.04 10.98
N ASP A 140 -14.33 -7.83 9.99
CA ASP A 140 -13.61 -9.08 10.22
C ASP A 140 -12.10 -8.87 10.21
N LEU A 141 -11.54 -8.68 11.39
CA LEU A 141 -10.11 -8.45 11.57
C LEU A 141 -9.24 -9.70 11.35
N THR A 142 -9.85 -10.90 11.37
CA THR A 142 -9.14 -12.19 11.27
C THR A 142 -8.90 -12.63 9.83
N ARG A 143 -9.73 -12.14 8.90
CA ARG A 143 -9.57 -12.36 7.47
C ARG A 143 -8.68 -11.29 6.84
N PHE A 144 -7.81 -11.72 5.93
CA PHE A 144 -6.98 -10.83 5.13
C PHE A 144 -6.67 -11.45 3.77
N ILE A 145 -6.42 -10.60 2.78
CA ILE A 145 -6.09 -11.01 1.42
C ILE A 145 -4.67 -11.55 1.39
N VAL A 146 -4.51 -12.78 0.88
CA VAL A 146 -3.19 -13.41 0.66
C VAL A 146 -2.75 -13.32 -0.80
N ARG A 147 -3.70 -13.23 -1.73
CA ARG A 147 -3.41 -13.14 -3.16
C ARG A 147 -4.47 -12.33 -3.89
N VAL A 148 -4.01 -11.55 -4.87
CA VAL A 148 -4.85 -10.83 -5.83
C VAL A 148 -4.56 -11.43 -7.20
N GLU A 149 -5.59 -11.90 -7.88
CA GLU A 149 -5.54 -12.27 -9.28
C GLU A 149 -5.92 -11.04 -10.09
N PHE A 150 -4.93 -10.48 -10.78
CA PHE A 150 -5.20 -9.48 -11.80
C PHE A 150 -5.79 -10.23 -13.00
N LYS A 151 -7.03 -9.90 -13.39
CA LYS A 151 -7.44 -10.20 -14.75
C LYS A 151 -6.50 -9.40 -15.65
N GLU A 152 -5.55 -10.06 -16.31
CA GLU A 152 -5.08 -9.55 -17.59
C GLU A 152 -6.34 -9.29 -18.41
N ALA A 153 -6.54 -8.04 -18.82
CA ALA A 153 -7.61 -7.72 -19.75
C ALA A 153 -7.41 -8.65 -20.96
N ALA A 154 -8.38 -9.54 -21.17
CA ALA A 154 -8.41 -10.37 -22.35
C ALA A 154 -8.35 -9.47 -23.60
N GLY A 155 -7.20 -9.48 -24.28
CA GLY A 155 -6.91 -8.79 -25.53
C GLY A 155 -5.40 -8.87 -25.76
N LYS A 156 -4.87 -9.73 -26.62
CA LYS A 156 -5.27 -10.11 -27.99
C LYS A 156 -4.87 -11.59 -28.21
N GLY A 157 -5.57 -12.46 -28.93
CA GLY A 157 -6.53 -12.20 -30.01
C GLY A 157 -5.80 -11.92 -31.33
N CYS A 158 -5.29 -13.00 -31.95
CA CYS A 158 -4.58 -13.09 -33.23
C CYS A 158 -3.05 -12.91 -33.17
#